data_AF-A0A7R9YR53-F1
#
_entry.id   AF-A0A7R9YR53-F1
#
_cell.length_a   1.000
_cell.length_b   1.000
_cell.length_c   1.000
_cell.angle_alpha   90.00
_cell.angle_beta   90.00
_cell.angle_gamma   90.00
#
_symmetry.space_group_name_H-M   'P 1'
#
loop_
_entity.id
_entity.type
_entity.pdbx_description
1 polymer ?
#
loop_
_entity_poly.entity_id
_entity_poly.type
_entity_poly.pdbx_seq_one_letter_code
_entity_poly.pdbx_strand_id
1 'polypeptide(L)'
;SSIFPSAKEIEAKVALPNCTECVGCTTELQPLKAVVAFGQDFKVERGASPEWIFTTELPKDRGGGKGVLKVWCMPIDKVHGTFEWTCEKSDHAAKSNQFLVAQDKVVEECGLMDVTIKVWVAPVNAVEPQTGVHIWWDGLWMERAPGISLNQLSYITRKQFVQDTIQTLMQKKLNQTRVVHAAMLDLLTSQCDRHGQNIFIDENGQLTLIDNLQAMQLGWQNCGADSVFLPGTQKNEIARFGGSLVFKNANAKMKRTVNPMVLLDYRCYVEGGRIGTNYPPDLKACLKKLSGMTPQGIMDEYGFPFVRNAEALHRRATDMLERGFEATLQQGRPLNVPGKRYRWHEPCCKLEVGADGGSVQCAHAWDPKPDLPFGDPVTGREWRRTFPDPGSFEGGT
;
A
#
# COMPACT_ATOMS: atom_id res chain seq x y z
N SER A 1 8.12 22.45 17.60
CA SER A 1 9.38 22.56 16.84
C SER A 1 9.09 22.21 15.40
N SER A 2 9.75 22.85 14.43
CA SER A 2 9.63 22.48 13.02
C SER A 2 10.30 21.12 12.78
N ILE A 3 9.60 20.19 12.12
CA ILE A 3 10.12 18.86 11.72
C ILE A 3 11.23 19.02 10.66
N PHE A 4 11.21 20.13 9.91
CA PHE A 4 12.16 20.43 8.83
C PHE A 4 12.89 21.76 9.05
N PRO A 5 14.17 21.86 8.66
CA PRO A 5 14.89 23.12 8.64
C PRO A 5 14.36 24.01 7.51
N SER A 6 14.58 25.31 7.62
CA SER A 6 14.25 26.28 6.58
C SER A 6 15.15 26.12 5.36
N ALA A 7 14.70 26.65 4.21
CA ALA A 7 15.48 26.66 2.98
C ALA A 7 16.88 27.25 3.17
N LYS A 8 16.93 28.40 3.83
CA LYS A 8 18.17 29.12 4.13
C LYS A 8 19.13 28.32 5.00
N GLU A 9 18.63 27.55 5.96
CA GLU A 9 19.46 26.69 6.81
C GLU A 9 20.07 25.53 6.02
N ILE A 10 19.31 24.92 5.09
CA ILE A 10 19.83 23.86 4.23
C ILE A 10 20.84 24.41 3.23
N GLU A 11 20.54 25.51 2.55
CA GLU A 11 21.47 26.17 1.61
C GLU A 11 22.80 26.51 2.29
N ALA A 12 22.75 27.10 3.49
CA ALA A 12 23.94 27.42 4.25
C ALA A 12 24.76 26.18 4.61
N LYS A 13 24.10 25.05 4.89
CA LYS A 13 24.76 23.79 5.21
C LYS A 13 25.36 23.11 3.98
N VAL A 14 24.63 23.05 2.86
CA VAL A 14 25.08 22.41 1.61
C VAL A 14 26.22 23.18 0.96
N ALA A 15 26.36 24.48 1.23
CA ALA A 15 27.53 25.27 0.83
C ALA A 15 28.83 24.86 1.53
N LEU A 16 28.76 24.06 2.60
CA LEU A 16 29.94 23.50 3.27
C LEU A 16 30.45 22.28 2.51
N PRO A 17 31.74 21.93 2.64
CA PRO A 17 32.29 20.72 2.01
C PRO A 17 31.52 19.45 2.37
N ASN A 18 31.35 18.56 1.38
CA ASN A 18 30.69 17.26 1.59
C ASN A 18 31.38 16.46 2.69
N CYS A 19 30.59 15.86 3.58
CA CYS A 19 31.11 15.01 4.64
C CYS A 19 31.44 13.64 4.08
N THR A 20 32.71 13.22 4.14
CA THR A 20 33.13 11.84 3.84
C THR A 20 33.03 10.94 5.06
N GLU A 21 33.07 11.53 6.26
CA GLU A 21 32.92 10.87 7.54
C GLU A 21 32.06 11.76 8.46
N CYS A 22 31.19 11.16 9.26
CA CYS A 22 30.38 11.89 10.23
C CYS A 22 30.81 11.61 11.66
N VAL A 23 31.56 12.54 12.24
CA VAL A 23 31.92 12.48 13.66
C VAL A 23 30.74 12.96 14.50
N GLY A 24 30.11 12.05 15.24
CA GLY A 24 28.95 12.34 16.10
C GLY A 24 27.58 12.09 15.47
N CYS A 25 27.51 11.48 14.28
CA CYS A 25 26.24 10.96 13.76
C CYS A 25 25.72 9.85 14.66
N THR A 26 24.41 9.87 14.90
CA THR A 26 23.71 8.83 15.69
C THR A 26 23.11 7.76 14.79
N THR A 27 23.09 7.99 13.48
CA THR A 27 22.39 7.16 12.51
C THR A 27 23.30 6.86 11.33
N GLU A 28 23.46 5.57 11.02
CA GLU A 28 24.12 5.10 9.79
C GLU A 28 23.08 4.85 8.70
N LEU A 29 23.26 5.46 7.53
CA LEU A 29 22.39 5.27 6.37
C LEU A 29 23.08 4.41 5.32
N GLN A 30 22.31 3.48 4.78
CA GLN A 30 22.73 2.66 3.66
C GLN A 30 21.72 2.78 2.52
N PRO A 31 22.18 2.79 1.25
CA PRO A 31 21.26 2.72 0.11
C PRO A 31 20.42 1.45 0.19
N LEU A 32 19.19 1.50 -0.34
CA LEU A 32 18.40 0.28 -0.52
C LEU A 32 19.19 -0.72 -1.38
N LYS A 33 19.48 -1.90 -0.82
CA LYS A 33 20.20 -2.98 -1.50
C LYS A 33 19.22 -4.03 -2.01
N ALA A 34 19.64 -4.76 -3.05
CA ALA A 34 18.95 -5.94 -3.52
C ALA A 34 18.71 -6.93 -2.36
N VAL A 35 17.59 -7.64 -2.43
CA VAL A 35 17.19 -8.60 -1.40
C VAL A 35 17.41 -10.01 -1.95
N VAL A 36 18.14 -10.84 -1.22
CA VAL A 36 18.18 -12.28 -1.47
C VAL A 36 16.99 -12.91 -0.76
N ALA A 37 16.09 -13.54 -1.51
CA ALA A 37 14.97 -14.31 -0.98
C ALA A 37 14.70 -15.49 -1.92
N PHE A 38 14.15 -16.60 -1.42
CA PHE A 38 13.81 -17.76 -2.23
C PHE A 38 15.01 -18.30 -3.04
N GLY A 39 16.23 -18.14 -2.53
CA GLY A 39 17.47 -18.49 -3.24
C GLY A 39 17.79 -17.63 -4.48
N GLN A 40 17.21 -16.43 -4.61
CA GLN A 40 17.40 -15.52 -5.74
C GLN A 40 17.59 -14.07 -5.31
N ASP A 41 18.28 -13.30 -6.16
CA ASP A 41 18.41 -11.85 -6.02
C ASP A 41 17.22 -11.11 -6.62
N PHE A 42 16.59 -10.28 -5.79
CA PHE A 42 15.51 -9.39 -6.20
C PHE A 42 15.99 -7.94 -6.23
N LYS A 43 15.67 -7.24 -7.32
CA LYS A 43 16.02 -5.83 -7.47
C LYS A 43 15.13 -4.98 -6.57
N VAL A 44 15.71 -3.91 -6.04
CA VAL A 44 14.95 -2.87 -5.35
C VAL A 44 14.03 -2.19 -6.34
N GLU A 45 12.74 -2.13 -6.02
CA GLU A 45 11.79 -1.32 -6.77
C GLU A 45 12.00 0.15 -6.43
N ARG A 46 12.32 0.97 -7.43
CA ARG A 46 12.37 2.42 -7.24
C ARG A 46 10.94 2.95 -7.12
N GLY A 47 10.59 3.41 -5.93
CA GLY A 47 9.31 4.09 -5.70
C GLY A 47 9.21 5.40 -6.50
N ALA A 48 8.00 5.73 -6.94
CA ALA A 48 7.71 6.93 -7.75
C ALA A 48 7.69 8.23 -6.93
N SER A 49 7.78 8.12 -5.61
CA SER A 49 7.66 9.24 -4.70
C SER A 49 8.97 10.02 -4.55
N PRO A 50 8.89 11.33 -4.26
CA PRO A 50 10.05 12.21 -4.20
C PRO A 50 10.91 11.99 -2.95
N GLU A 51 10.45 11.26 -1.93
CA GLU A 51 11.26 11.00 -0.75
C GLU A 51 12.46 10.09 -1.04
N TRP A 52 13.51 10.33 -0.26
CA TRP A 52 14.68 9.48 -0.21
C TRP A 52 14.44 8.37 0.82
N ILE A 53 14.85 7.16 0.46
CA ILE A 53 14.62 5.97 1.26
C ILE A 53 15.96 5.28 1.52
N PHE A 54 16.25 5.08 2.80
CA PHE A 54 17.48 4.44 3.26
C PHE A 54 17.14 3.23 4.11
N THR A 55 18.05 2.26 4.15
CA THR A 55 18.10 1.28 5.23
C THR A 55 18.97 1.81 6.35
N THR A 56 18.62 1.47 7.59
CA THR A 56 19.37 1.84 8.78
C THR A 56 19.21 0.77 9.85
N GLU A 57 20.01 0.83 10.91
CA GLU A 57 19.79 0.01 12.10
C GLU A 57 18.82 0.76 13.05
N LEU A 58 17.82 0.05 13.55
CA LEU A 58 16.88 0.56 14.52
C LEU A 58 17.51 0.59 15.91
N PRO A 59 17.21 1.62 16.71
CA PRO A 59 17.56 1.64 18.12
C PRO A 59 17.07 0.38 18.85
N LYS A 60 17.85 -0.12 19.84
CA LYS A 60 17.50 -1.34 20.59
C LYS A 60 16.17 -1.21 21.35
N ASP A 61 15.86 -0.02 21.85
CA ASP A 61 14.59 0.32 22.51
C ASP A 61 13.40 0.37 21.54
N ARG A 62 13.66 0.32 20.23
CA ARG A 62 12.67 0.23 19.15
C ARG A 62 12.67 -1.13 18.45
N GLY A 63 13.05 -2.18 19.18
CA GLY A 63 13.08 -3.56 18.69
C GLY A 63 14.44 -3.99 18.10
N GLY A 64 15.33 -3.05 17.80
CA GLY A 64 16.61 -3.33 17.16
C GLY A 64 16.48 -3.92 15.74
N GLY A 65 17.62 -4.22 15.12
CA GLY A 65 17.66 -4.80 13.77
C GLY A 65 17.48 -3.77 12.66
N LYS A 66 17.11 -4.22 11.46
CA LYS A 66 17.08 -3.34 10.27
C LYS A 66 15.76 -2.61 10.14
N GLY A 67 15.84 -1.30 9.92
CA GLY A 67 14.71 -0.42 9.63
C GLY A 67 14.82 0.24 8.27
N VAL A 68 13.78 1.01 7.94
CA VAL A 68 13.72 1.89 6.78
C VAL A 68 13.51 3.31 7.27
N LEU A 69 14.28 4.24 6.71
CA LEU A 69 14.15 5.67 6.97
C LEU A 69 13.73 6.38 5.70
N LYS A 70 12.62 7.12 5.77
CA LYS A 70 12.20 8.07 4.74
C LYS A 70 12.59 9.48 5.15
N VAL A 71 13.28 10.16 4.24
CA VAL A 71 13.72 11.55 4.41
C VAL A 71 13.10 12.40 3.31
N TRP A 72 12.41 13.46 3.72
CA TRP A 72 11.92 14.51 2.82
C TRP A 72 12.86 15.69 2.85
N CYS A 73 12.64 16.60 1.90
CA CYS A 73 13.36 17.87 1.84
C CYS A 73 14.86 17.69 1.60
N MET A 74 15.22 16.71 0.77
CA MET A 74 16.60 16.55 0.33
C MET A 74 16.92 17.60 -0.75
N PRO A 75 18.05 18.31 -0.64
CA PRO A 75 18.46 19.36 -1.59
C PRO A 75 19.00 18.80 -2.92
N ILE A 76 18.84 17.50 -3.16
CA ILE A 76 19.41 16.79 -4.30
C ILE A 76 18.29 16.00 -4.97
N ASP A 77 18.23 16.11 -6.30
CA ASP A 77 17.34 15.31 -7.13
C ASP A 77 17.76 13.84 -7.09
N LYS A 78 16.77 12.99 -6.84
CA LYS A 78 16.92 11.54 -6.70
C LYS A 78 17.31 10.85 -8.01
N VAL A 79 17.03 11.46 -9.16
CA VAL A 79 17.23 10.85 -10.49
C VAL A 79 18.59 11.21 -11.08
N HIS A 80 18.96 12.49 -11.04
CA HIS A 80 20.14 13.04 -11.68
C HIS A 80 21.28 13.33 -10.70
N GLY A 81 21.03 13.30 -9.39
CA GLY A 81 22.03 13.64 -8.37
C GLY A 81 22.44 15.12 -8.39
N THR A 82 21.67 15.97 -9.07
CA THR A 82 21.90 17.41 -9.17
C THR A 82 21.17 18.14 -8.05
N PHE A 83 21.69 19.29 -7.61
CA PHE A 83 20.98 20.11 -6.63
C PHE A 83 19.66 20.61 -7.23
N GLU A 84 18.54 20.20 -6.63
CA GLU A 84 17.20 20.68 -6.97
C GLU A 84 16.41 20.81 -5.68
N TRP A 85 15.96 22.02 -5.40
CA TRP A 85 15.22 22.31 -4.19
C TRP A 85 13.80 21.75 -4.29
N THR A 86 13.49 20.71 -3.51
CA THR A 86 12.15 20.09 -3.49
C THR A 86 11.40 20.30 -2.16
N CYS A 87 11.92 21.16 -1.27
CA CYS A 87 11.39 21.32 0.08
C CYS A 87 10.27 22.36 0.21
N GLU A 88 9.82 22.97 -0.90
CA GLU A 88 8.61 23.82 -0.92
C GLU A 88 7.36 23.09 -0.40
N LYS A 89 7.44 21.76 -0.24
CA LYS A 89 6.39 20.88 0.25
C LYS A 89 6.65 20.35 1.67
N SER A 90 7.52 20.97 2.46
CA SER A 90 7.84 20.53 3.84
C SER A 90 6.59 20.43 4.73
N ASP A 91 5.66 21.38 4.64
CA ASP A 91 4.37 21.32 5.35
C ASP A 91 3.53 20.10 4.93
N HIS A 92 3.55 19.75 3.65
CA HIS A 92 2.83 18.58 3.14
C HIS A 92 3.49 17.28 3.62
N ALA A 93 4.83 17.23 3.65
CA ALA A 93 5.58 16.11 4.21
C ALA A 93 5.31 15.94 5.72
N ALA A 94 5.30 17.04 6.48
CA ALA A 94 5.00 17.02 7.91
C ALA A 94 3.60 16.44 8.17
N LYS A 95 2.60 16.92 7.43
CA LYS A 95 1.22 16.41 7.53
C LYS A 95 1.10 14.95 7.07
N SER A 96 1.85 14.55 6.04
CA SER A 96 1.90 13.16 5.58
C SER A 96 2.49 12.23 6.66
N ASN A 97 3.55 12.67 7.34
CA ASN A 97 4.16 11.91 8.44
C ASN A 97 3.24 11.84 9.65
N GLN A 98 2.63 12.96 10.02
CA GLN A 98 1.62 13.02 11.09
C GLN A 98 0.44 12.08 10.79
N PHE A 99 -0.04 12.04 9.54
CA PHE A 99 -1.08 11.13 9.12
C PHE A 99 -0.69 9.66 9.29
N LEU A 100 0.50 9.26 8.84
CA LEU A 100 0.95 7.86 8.94
C LEU A 100 1.10 7.42 10.40
N VAL A 101 1.60 8.28 11.29
CA VAL A 101 1.68 8.01 12.73
C VAL A 101 0.28 7.94 13.37
N ALA A 102 -0.65 8.81 12.98
CA ALA A 102 -2.02 8.74 13.46
C ALA A 102 -2.73 7.45 13.01
N GLN A 103 -2.50 7.04 11.76
CA GLN A 103 -3.00 5.77 11.22
C GLN A 103 -2.41 4.57 11.97
N ASP A 104 -1.10 4.54 12.22
CA ASP A 104 -0.44 3.48 12.99
C ASP A 104 -1.10 3.25 14.37
N LYS A 105 -1.38 4.33 15.12
CA LYS A 105 -2.11 4.24 16.40
C LYS A 105 -3.50 3.63 16.25
N VAL A 106 -4.24 4.00 15.20
CA VAL A 106 -5.57 3.42 14.93
C VAL A 106 -5.45 1.92 14.63
N VAL A 107 -4.45 1.53 13.83
CA VAL A 107 -4.21 0.12 13.49
C VAL A 107 -3.80 -0.70 14.71
N GLU A 108 -2.98 -0.13 15.60
CA GLU A 108 -2.62 -0.73 16.89
C GLU A 108 -3.83 -0.92 17.78
N GLU A 109 -4.67 0.10 17.96
CA GLU A 109 -5.88 -0.01 18.77
C GLU A 109 -6.92 -0.98 18.18
N CYS A 110 -7.01 -1.04 16.85
CA CYS A 110 -7.91 -1.96 16.15
C CYS A 110 -7.38 -3.40 16.06
N GLY A 111 -6.20 -3.71 16.60
CA GLY A 111 -5.63 -5.07 16.61
C GLY A 111 -5.24 -5.59 15.23
N LEU A 112 -4.83 -4.70 14.31
CA LEU A 112 -4.49 -5.03 12.91
C LEU A 112 -2.99 -4.82 12.61
N MET A 113 -2.15 -4.67 13.64
CA MET A 113 -0.70 -4.46 13.47
C MET A 113 0.04 -5.68 12.96
N ASP A 114 -0.60 -6.86 12.94
CA ASP A 114 0.03 -8.04 12.36
C ASP A 114 0.21 -7.89 10.84
N VAL A 115 -0.57 -7.08 10.15
CA VAL A 115 -0.46 -6.94 8.68
C VAL A 115 0.33 -5.71 8.21
N THR A 116 0.77 -4.81 9.08
CA THR A 116 1.52 -3.61 8.67
C THR A 116 2.76 -3.39 9.52
N ILE A 117 3.53 -2.34 9.19
CA ILE A 117 4.77 -1.98 9.88
C ILE A 117 4.51 -0.81 10.83
N LYS A 118 5.24 -0.79 11.95
CA LYS A 118 5.26 0.40 12.82
C LYS A 118 5.96 1.56 12.14
N VAL A 119 5.44 2.76 12.37
CA VAL A 119 6.03 4.01 11.86
C VAL A 119 6.07 5.08 12.94
N TRP A 120 7.13 5.89 12.96
CA TRP A 120 7.26 7.01 13.88
C TRP A 120 8.11 8.12 13.30
N VAL A 121 7.95 9.33 13.84
CA VAL A 121 8.81 10.47 13.50
C VAL A 121 9.87 10.62 14.58
N ALA A 122 11.13 10.74 14.17
CA ALA A 122 12.23 11.02 15.09
C ALA A 122 13.39 11.73 14.36
N PRO A 123 14.23 12.46 15.12
CA PRO A 123 15.40 13.13 14.57
C PRO A 123 16.34 12.17 13.84
N VAL A 124 16.87 12.63 12.72
CA VAL A 124 17.94 11.97 11.97
C VAL A 124 19.19 12.80 12.14
N ASN A 125 20.30 12.16 12.47
CA ASN A 125 21.62 12.78 12.42
C ASN A 125 22.56 11.83 11.69
N ALA A 126 22.68 12.03 10.38
CA ALA A 126 23.31 11.10 9.46
C ALA A 126 23.96 11.80 8.26
N VAL A 127 24.85 11.10 7.55
CA VAL A 127 25.35 11.53 6.24
C VAL A 127 24.75 10.65 5.15
N GLU A 128 24.25 11.28 4.08
CA GLU A 128 23.77 10.57 2.90
C GLU A 128 24.98 9.92 2.18
N PRO A 129 24.96 8.59 1.99
CA PRO A 129 26.15 7.83 1.63
C PRO A 129 26.71 8.08 0.22
N GLN A 130 25.95 8.68 -0.69
CA GLN A 130 26.39 8.90 -2.08
C GLN A 130 26.91 10.32 -2.33
N THR A 131 26.36 11.29 -1.62
CA THR A 131 26.54 12.73 -1.86
C THR A 131 27.30 13.40 -0.72
N GLY A 132 27.33 12.79 0.48
CA GLY A 132 27.96 13.38 1.65
C GLY A 132 27.14 14.48 2.32
N VAL A 133 25.87 14.66 1.92
CA VAL A 133 24.97 15.64 2.54
C VAL A 133 24.66 15.22 3.98
N HIS A 134 24.87 16.14 4.92
CA HIS A 134 24.46 15.96 6.30
C HIS A 134 22.93 16.14 6.43
N ILE A 135 22.27 15.21 7.10
CA ILE A 135 20.85 15.21 7.44
C ILE A 135 20.75 15.34 8.96
N TRP A 136 20.12 16.41 9.46
CA TRP A 136 20.02 16.73 10.89
C TRP A 136 18.59 17.04 11.36
N TRP A 137 17.59 16.59 10.61
CA TRP A 137 16.18 16.87 10.85
C TRP A 137 15.35 15.60 10.97
N ASP A 138 14.06 15.74 11.25
CA ASP A 138 13.21 14.59 11.50
C ASP A 138 12.94 13.78 10.22
N GLY A 139 12.99 12.46 10.35
CA GLY A 139 12.62 11.51 9.32
C GLY A 139 11.44 10.64 9.76
N LEU A 140 10.80 9.97 8.81
CA LEU A 140 9.83 8.91 9.11
C LEU A 140 10.58 7.59 9.17
N TRP A 141 10.69 7.08 10.38
CA TRP A 141 11.25 5.79 10.69
C TRP A 141 10.19 4.72 10.59
N MET A 142 10.60 3.56 10.10
CA MET A 142 9.71 2.45 9.82
C MET A 142 10.41 1.13 10.15
N GLU A 143 9.64 0.19 10.67
CA GLU A 143 10.06 -1.22 10.64
C GLU A 143 10.26 -1.69 9.20
N ARG A 144 11.23 -2.57 9.00
CA ARG A 144 11.44 -3.17 7.68
C ARG A 144 10.41 -4.27 7.45
N ALA A 145 9.63 -4.13 6.39
CA ALA A 145 8.77 -5.21 5.91
C ALA A 145 9.62 -6.42 5.47
N PRO A 146 9.38 -7.63 6.01
CA PRO A 146 10.13 -8.82 5.64
C PRO A 146 9.78 -9.31 4.23
N GLY A 147 10.74 -9.96 3.56
CA GLY A 147 10.53 -10.60 2.26
C GLY A 147 10.66 -9.66 1.06
N ILE A 148 9.84 -9.91 0.03
CA ILE A 148 9.87 -9.19 -1.26
C ILE A 148 8.48 -8.66 -1.61
N SER A 149 8.40 -7.63 -2.45
CA SER A 149 7.11 -7.18 -2.96
C SER A 149 6.46 -8.24 -3.86
N LEU A 150 5.13 -8.39 -3.79
CA LEU A 150 4.40 -9.33 -4.63
C LEU A 150 4.49 -9.01 -6.12
N ASN A 151 4.77 -7.75 -6.47
CA ASN A 151 5.03 -7.36 -7.85
C ASN A 151 6.26 -8.08 -8.42
N GLN A 152 7.28 -8.35 -7.60
CA GLN A 152 8.45 -9.13 -8.02
C GLN A 152 8.04 -10.55 -8.44
N LEU A 153 7.09 -11.19 -7.75
CA LEU A 153 6.59 -12.52 -8.16
C LEU A 153 5.97 -12.50 -9.56
N SER A 154 5.38 -11.38 -9.97
CA SER A 154 4.76 -11.23 -11.29
C SER A 154 5.77 -11.05 -12.44
N TYR A 155 7.03 -10.73 -12.13
CA TYR A 155 8.11 -10.56 -13.13
C TYR A 155 8.99 -11.80 -13.29
N ILE A 156 8.75 -12.86 -12.52
CA ILE A 156 9.60 -14.04 -12.59
C ILE A 156 9.21 -14.87 -13.81
N THR A 157 10.06 -14.83 -14.82
CA THR A 157 9.85 -15.51 -16.11
C THR A 157 10.44 -16.93 -16.14
N ARG A 158 11.12 -17.36 -15.07
CA ARG A 158 11.72 -18.70 -14.97
C ARG A 158 10.62 -19.73 -14.67
N LYS A 159 10.25 -20.54 -15.67
CA LYS A 159 9.17 -21.56 -15.58
C LYS A 159 9.23 -22.41 -14.30
N GLN A 160 10.41 -22.91 -13.93
CA GLN A 160 10.59 -23.76 -12.75
C GLN A 160 10.26 -23.03 -11.43
N PHE A 161 10.64 -21.76 -11.31
CA PHE A 161 10.37 -20.97 -10.12
C PHE A 161 8.87 -20.68 -9.96
N VAL A 162 8.19 -20.41 -11.07
CA VAL A 162 6.74 -20.12 -11.10
C VAL A 162 5.93 -21.34 -10.64
N GLN A 163 6.29 -22.55 -11.06
CA GLN A 163 5.53 -23.75 -10.69
C GLN A 163 5.75 -24.15 -9.23
N ASP A 164 7.01 -24.20 -8.77
CA ASP A 164 7.30 -24.72 -7.43
C ASP A 164 7.13 -23.66 -6.34
N THR A 165 7.61 -22.43 -6.57
CA THR A 165 7.68 -21.40 -5.53
C THR A 165 6.36 -20.67 -5.38
N ILE A 166 5.71 -20.25 -6.48
CA ILE A 166 4.45 -19.51 -6.39
C ILE A 166 3.31 -20.41 -5.90
N GLN A 167 3.22 -21.66 -6.37
CA GLN A 167 2.21 -22.57 -5.83
C GLN A 167 2.45 -22.87 -4.35
N THR A 168 3.69 -23.16 -3.97
CA THR A 168 3.99 -23.42 -2.54
C THR A 168 3.73 -22.19 -1.69
N LEU A 169 4.19 -21.01 -2.12
CA LEU A 169 4.05 -19.79 -1.36
C LEU A 169 2.59 -19.32 -1.30
N MET A 170 1.98 -19.07 -2.45
CA MET A 170 0.65 -18.44 -2.52
C MET A 170 -0.50 -19.41 -2.24
N GLN A 171 -0.35 -20.71 -2.52
CA GLN A 171 -1.42 -21.68 -2.24
C GLN A 171 -1.26 -22.43 -0.92
N LYS A 172 -0.02 -22.78 -0.51
CA LYS A 172 0.20 -23.63 0.67
C LYS A 172 0.64 -22.87 1.92
N LYS A 173 1.48 -21.84 1.76
CA LYS A 173 2.08 -21.10 2.89
C LYS A 173 1.39 -19.79 3.21
N LEU A 174 0.65 -19.21 2.26
CA LEU A 174 0.02 -17.91 2.41
C LEU A 174 -0.80 -17.87 3.71
N ASN A 175 -0.46 -16.92 4.58
CA ASN A 175 -1.19 -16.74 5.82
C ASN A 175 -2.57 -16.14 5.53
N GLN A 176 -3.57 -17.01 5.53
CA GLN A 176 -4.96 -16.69 5.19
C GLN A 176 -5.57 -15.68 6.17
N THR A 177 -5.25 -15.77 7.47
CA THR A 177 -5.69 -14.81 8.48
C THR A 177 -5.20 -13.39 8.15
N ARG A 178 -3.93 -13.26 7.74
CA ARG A 178 -3.37 -11.98 7.32
C ARG A 178 -3.99 -11.43 6.05
N VAL A 179 -4.46 -12.27 5.12
CA VAL A 179 -5.24 -11.80 3.96
C VAL A 179 -6.55 -11.15 4.43
N VAL A 180 -7.25 -11.78 5.38
CA VAL A 180 -8.51 -11.26 5.93
C VAL A 180 -8.27 -9.97 6.73
N HIS A 181 -7.23 -9.91 7.56
CA HIS A 181 -6.86 -8.70 8.29
C HIS A 181 -6.44 -7.56 7.35
N ALA A 182 -5.72 -7.85 6.27
CA ALA A 182 -5.38 -6.86 5.26
C ALA A 182 -6.62 -6.28 4.58
N ALA A 183 -7.62 -7.10 4.27
CA ALA A 183 -8.90 -6.64 3.73
C ALA A 183 -9.65 -5.74 4.75
N MET A 184 -9.67 -6.14 6.03
CA MET A 184 -10.25 -5.33 7.12
C MET A 184 -9.56 -3.97 7.26
N LEU A 185 -8.23 -3.97 7.25
CA LEU A 185 -7.43 -2.75 7.33
C LEU A 185 -7.69 -1.82 6.14
N ASP A 186 -7.61 -2.34 4.92
CA ASP A 186 -7.77 -1.53 3.71
C ASP A 186 -9.20 -0.97 3.58
N LEU A 187 -10.23 -1.70 4.02
CA LEU A 187 -11.60 -1.18 4.06
C LEU A 187 -11.79 -0.12 5.14
N LEU A 188 -11.34 -0.39 6.38
CA LEU A 188 -11.45 0.54 7.51
C LEU A 188 -10.77 1.87 7.21
N THR A 189 -9.59 1.80 6.61
CA THR A 189 -8.76 2.97 6.32
C THR A 189 -9.06 3.61 4.97
N SER A 190 -9.98 3.06 4.17
CA SER A 190 -10.21 3.54 2.80
C SER A 190 -8.90 3.63 2.00
N GLN A 191 -8.06 2.59 2.06
CA GLN A 191 -6.80 2.53 1.31
C GLN A 191 -7.10 2.48 -0.19
N CYS A 192 -6.40 3.29 -0.98
CA CYS A 192 -6.66 3.48 -2.41
C CYS A 192 -5.51 3.18 -3.36
N ASP A 193 -4.41 2.63 -2.85
CA ASP A 193 -3.29 2.24 -3.70
C ASP A 193 -2.67 0.92 -3.26
N ARG A 194 -3.49 -0.05 -2.85
CA ARG A 194 -2.96 -1.36 -2.49
C ARG A 194 -2.79 -2.26 -3.72
N HIS A 195 -1.61 -2.18 -4.33
CA HIS A 195 -1.15 -3.09 -5.38
C HIS A 195 0.07 -3.91 -4.95
N GLY A 196 0.52 -4.82 -5.80
CA GLY A 196 1.60 -5.78 -5.47
C GLY A 196 2.95 -5.17 -5.08
N GLN A 197 3.20 -3.88 -5.33
CA GLN A 197 4.44 -3.22 -4.86
C GLN A 197 4.33 -2.81 -3.38
N ASN A 198 3.10 -2.64 -2.89
CA ASN A 198 2.78 -2.18 -1.54
C ASN A 198 2.41 -3.35 -0.61
N ILE A 199 2.72 -4.57 -1.03
CA ILE A 199 2.50 -5.82 -0.28
C ILE A 199 3.78 -6.63 -0.37
N PHE A 200 4.36 -6.92 0.78
CA PHE A 200 5.51 -7.78 0.93
C PHE A 200 5.07 -9.17 1.40
N ILE A 201 5.78 -10.20 0.94
CA ILE A 201 5.60 -11.58 1.38
C ILE A 201 6.96 -12.21 1.69
N ASP A 202 7.04 -12.90 2.83
CA ASP A 202 8.23 -13.65 3.23
C ASP A 202 8.16 -15.13 2.83
N GLU A 203 9.21 -15.89 3.11
CA GLU A 203 9.29 -17.32 2.75
C GLU A 203 8.32 -18.22 3.55
N ASN A 204 7.71 -17.68 4.59
CA ASN A 204 6.71 -18.32 5.44
C ASN A 204 5.28 -17.92 5.05
N GLY A 205 5.11 -17.14 3.98
CA GLY A 205 3.80 -16.69 3.50
C GLY A 205 3.17 -15.58 4.35
N GLN A 206 3.95 -14.89 5.17
CA GLN A 206 3.48 -13.76 5.97
C GLN A 206 3.42 -12.49 5.11
N LEU A 207 2.24 -11.85 5.08
CA LEU A 207 2.02 -10.61 4.35
C LEU A 207 2.33 -9.40 5.22
N THR A 208 3.01 -8.40 4.67
CA THR A 208 3.23 -7.11 5.33
C THR A 208 2.92 -5.98 4.36
N LEU A 209 2.06 -5.06 4.79
CA LEU A 209 1.56 -3.93 4.02
C LEU A 209 2.40 -2.69 4.31
N ILE A 210 2.81 -1.99 3.25
CA ILE A 210 3.55 -0.73 3.32
C ILE A 210 2.84 0.36 2.50
N ASP A 211 3.38 1.58 2.53
CA ASP A 211 2.90 2.71 1.72
C ASP A 211 1.41 3.03 1.92
N ASN A 212 1.04 3.28 3.18
CA ASN A 212 -0.35 3.51 3.59
C ASN A 212 -0.82 4.97 3.39
N LEU A 213 -0.08 5.78 2.63
CA LEU A 213 -0.33 7.22 2.51
C LEU A 213 -1.59 7.56 1.68
N GLN A 214 -1.96 6.69 0.73
CA GLN A 214 -3.15 6.88 -0.11
C GLN A 214 -4.44 6.38 0.58
N ALA A 215 -4.60 6.67 1.86
CA ALA A 215 -5.74 6.23 2.68
C ALA A 215 -6.56 7.42 3.21
N MET A 216 -7.79 7.15 3.66
CA MET A 216 -8.69 8.09 4.34
C MET A 216 -8.81 9.47 3.67
N GLN A 217 -8.82 9.52 2.33
CA GLN A 217 -8.89 10.77 1.55
C GLN A 217 -7.74 11.76 1.75
N LEU A 218 -6.57 11.31 2.22
CA LEU A 218 -5.35 12.13 2.19
C LEU A 218 -4.81 12.26 0.76
N GLY A 219 -4.84 11.14 0.02
CA GLY A 219 -4.30 10.99 -1.31
C GLY A 219 -4.94 11.87 -2.38
N TRP A 220 -4.28 11.97 -3.53
CA TRP A 220 -4.79 12.66 -4.72
C TRP A 220 -5.89 11.85 -5.43
N GLN A 221 -5.99 10.55 -5.13
CA GLN A 221 -7.01 9.69 -5.69
C GLN A 221 -8.36 9.99 -5.04
N ASN A 222 -9.36 10.34 -5.85
CA ASN A 222 -10.75 10.34 -5.41
C ASN A 222 -11.26 8.89 -5.38
N CYS A 223 -11.23 8.27 -4.21
CA CYS A 223 -11.44 6.84 -4.01
C CYS A 223 -12.09 6.59 -2.64
N GLY A 224 -12.86 5.50 -2.57
CA GLY A 224 -13.45 4.97 -1.34
C GLY A 224 -12.65 3.83 -0.74
N ALA A 225 -12.15 2.92 -1.59
CA ALA A 225 -11.15 1.89 -1.29
C ALA A 225 -10.69 1.27 -2.63
N ASP A 226 -9.41 1.04 -2.81
CA ASP A 226 -8.84 0.41 -3.99
C ASP A 226 -7.67 -0.52 -3.61
N SER A 227 -7.97 -1.82 -3.60
CA SER A 227 -7.08 -2.82 -3.02
C SER A 227 -7.22 -4.19 -3.66
N VAL A 228 -6.10 -4.85 -3.89
CA VAL A 228 -6.09 -6.23 -4.41
C VAL A 228 -6.86 -7.21 -3.51
N PHE A 229 -6.96 -6.93 -2.21
CA PHE A 229 -7.71 -7.76 -1.25
C PHE A 229 -9.23 -7.60 -1.36
N LEU A 230 -9.70 -6.50 -1.96
CA LEU A 230 -11.10 -6.08 -1.94
C LEU A 230 -11.75 -6.27 -3.32
N PRO A 231 -12.76 -7.14 -3.45
CA PRO A 231 -13.42 -7.39 -4.72
C PRO A 231 -14.16 -6.16 -5.26
N GLY A 232 -14.25 -6.05 -6.58
CA GLY A 232 -14.90 -4.93 -7.26
C GLY A 232 -14.11 -3.62 -7.21
N THR A 233 -12.86 -3.65 -6.76
CA THR A 233 -11.93 -2.52 -6.83
C THR A 233 -10.99 -2.64 -8.02
N GLN A 234 -10.42 -1.52 -8.46
CA GLN A 234 -9.52 -1.49 -9.61
C GLN A 234 -8.30 -2.37 -9.39
N LYS A 235 -7.65 -2.34 -8.22
CA LYS A 235 -6.45 -3.17 -7.97
C LYS A 235 -6.76 -4.66 -7.95
N ASN A 236 -7.93 -5.08 -7.46
CA ASN A 236 -8.37 -6.47 -7.56
C ASN A 236 -8.58 -6.89 -9.02
N GLU A 237 -9.21 -6.04 -9.83
CA GLU A 237 -9.38 -6.31 -11.26
C GLU A 237 -8.06 -6.27 -12.04
N ILE A 238 -7.08 -5.46 -11.63
CA ILE A 238 -5.74 -5.47 -12.22
C ILE A 238 -5.06 -6.82 -11.98
N ALA A 239 -5.23 -7.43 -10.80
CA ALA A 239 -4.74 -8.78 -10.56
C ALA A 239 -5.48 -9.79 -11.44
N ARG A 240 -6.80 -9.65 -11.59
CA ARG A 240 -7.63 -10.58 -12.37
C ARG A 240 -7.37 -10.52 -13.88
N PHE A 241 -7.39 -9.33 -14.47
CA PHE A 241 -7.42 -9.12 -15.91
C PHE A 241 -6.16 -8.49 -16.49
N GLY A 242 -5.34 -7.86 -15.64
CA GLY A 242 -4.14 -7.13 -16.03
C GLY A 242 -4.39 -5.63 -16.23
N GLY A 243 -3.38 -4.84 -15.85
CA GLY A 243 -3.44 -3.37 -15.84
C GLY A 243 -3.84 -2.75 -17.17
N SER A 244 -3.29 -3.22 -18.30
CA SER A 244 -3.62 -2.64 -19.61
C SER A 244 -5.10 -2.72 -19.96
N LEU A 245 -5.79 -3.81 -19.57
CA LEU A 245 -7.22 -3.97 -19.83
C LEU A 245 -8.04 -3.09 -18.89
N VAL A 246 -7.72 -3.11 -17.61
CA VAL A 246 -8.42 -2.32 -16.58
C VAL A 246 -8.26 -0.81 -16.79
N PHE A 247 -7.08 -0.36 -17.23
CA PHE A 247 -6.83 1.02 -17.64
C PHE A 247 -7.33 1.35 -19.06
N LYS A 248 -8.00 0.41 -19.71
CA LYS A 248 -8.63 0.58 -21.03
C LYS A 248 -7.65 1.08 -22.08
N ASN A 249 -6.45 0.51 -22.13
CA ASN A 249 -5.50 0.84 -23.19
C ASN A 249 -6.04 0.32 -24.54
N ALA A 250 -5.79 1.07 -25.62
CA ALA A 250 -6.25 0.68 -26.95
C ALA A 250 -5.73 -0.74 -27.30
N ASN A 251 -6.64 -1.60 -27.78
CA ASN A 251 -6.35 -2.98 -28.14
C ASN A 251 -5.84 -3.88 -27.00
N ALA A 252 -6.04 -3.48 -25.73
CA ALA A 252 -5.70 -4.33 -24.60
C ALA A 252 -6.49 -5.63 -24.62
N LYS A 253 -5.83 -6.73 -24.23
CA LYS A 253 -6.43 -8.06 -24.13
C LYS A 253 -6.17 -8.63 -22.75
N MET A 254 -7.08 -9.49 -22.31
CA MET A 254 -6.90 -10.26 -21.09
C MET A 254 -5.64 -11.12 -21.19
N LYS A 255 -4.88 -11.22 -20.10
CA LYS A 255 -3.71 -12.10 -20.03
C LYS A 255 -4.17 -13.56 -20.06
N ARG A 256 -3.41 -14.41 -20.76
CA ARG A 256 -3.68 -15.86 -20.82
C ARG A 256 -3.43 -16.59 -19.50
N THR A 257 -2.50 -16.08 -18.70
CA THR A 257 -2.17 -16.64 -17.39
C THR A 257 -2.80 -15.81 -16.29
N VAL A 258 -3.33 -16.49 -15.29
CA VAL A 258 -3.86 -15.88 -14.08
C VAL A 258 -2.72 -15.36 -13.24
N ASN A 259 -2.88 -14.15 -12.70
CA ASN A 259 -1.94 -13.58 -11.75
C ASN A 259 -2.13 -14.27 -10.39
N PRO A 260 -1.09 -14.81 -9.74
CA PRO A 260 -1.21 -15.44 -8.44
C PRO A 260 -1.80 -14.55 -7.34
N MET A 261 -1.72 -13.23 -7.49
CA MET A 261 -2.35 -12.28 -6.57
C MET A 261 -3.89 -12.37 -6.53
N VAL A 262 -4.55 -13.09 -7.45
CA VAL A 262 -6.00 -13.37 -7.32
C VAL A 262 -6.34 -14.16 -6.05
N LEU A 263 -5.36 -14.88 -5.49
CA LEU A 263 -5.51 -15.59 -4.22
C LEU A 263 -5.55 -14.63 -3.02
N LEU A 264 -5.36 -13.33 -3.20
CA LEU A 264 -5.49 -12.36 -2.10
C LEU A 264 -6.93 -11.93 -1.85
N ASP A 265 -7.90 -12.45 -2.60
CA ASP A 265 -9.31 -12.19 -2.37
C ASP A 265 -9.75 -12.80 -1.02
N TYR A 266 -10.12 -11.97 -0.05
CA TYR A 266 -10.46 -12.42 1.31
C TYR A 266 -11.59 -13.45 1.32
N ARG A 267 -12.48 -13.43 0.32
CA ARG A 267 -13.64 -14.31 0.22
C ARG A 267 -13.25 -15.79 0.14
N CYS A 268 -12.00 -16.08 -0.23
CA CYS A 268 -11.46 -17.43 -0.21
C CYS A 268 -11.18 -17.99 1.18
N TYR A 269 -11.16 -17.14 2.22
CA TYR A 269 -10.63 -17.48 3.54
C TYR A 269 -11.60 -17.18 4.68
N VAL A 270 -12.85 -16.87 4.35
CA VAL A 270 -13.91 -16.62 5.32
C VAL A 270 -15.11 -17.51 5.02
N GLU A 271 -15.80 -17.93 6.06
CA GLU A 271 -16.97 -18.81 5.95
C GLU A 271 -18.05 -18.17 5.05
N GLY A 272 -18.57 -18.94 4.11
CA GLY A 272 -19.56 -18.46 3.14
C GLY A 272 -19.08 -17.32 2.22
N GLY A 273 -17.77 -17.02 2.20
CA GLY A 273 -17.22 -15.92 1.42
C GLY A 273 -17.63 -14.53 1.91
N ARG A 274 -18.06 -14.40 3.17
CA ARG A 274 -18.51 -13.12 3.75
C ARG A 274 -17.98 -12.92 5.16
N ILE A 275 -17.45 -11.73 5.44
CA ILE A 275 -17.08 -11.30 6.79
C ILE A 275 -18.32 -10.83 7.55
N GLY A 276 -19.23 -10.09 6.90
CA GLY A 276 -20.39 -9.50 7.57
C GLY A 276 -19.98 -8.62 8.74
N THR A 277 -20.53 -8.87 9.92
CA THR A 277 -20.20 -8.18 11.18
C THR A 277 -19.32 -9.03 12.12
N ASN A 278 -18.78 -10.15 11.62
CA ASN A 278 -17.94 -11.08 12.37
C ASN A 278 -16.48 -10.59 12.44
N TYR A 279 -16.28 -9.43 13.05
CA TYR A 279 -14.96 -8.85 13.24
C TYR A 279 -14.24 -9.46 14.46
N PRO A 280 -12.90 -9.54 14.43
CA PRO A 280 -12.10 -9.84 15.62
C PRO A 280 -12.50 -8.93 16.80
N PRO A 281 -12.41 -9.41 18.06
CA PRO A 281 -12.87 -8.65 19.23
C PRO A 281 -12.28 -7.24 19.33
N ASP A 282 -10.97 -7.10 19.09
CA ASP A 282 -10.27 -5.80 19.18
C ASP A 282 -10.75 -4.84 18.09
N LEU A 283 -10.85 -5.32 16.84
CA LEU A 283 -11.42 -4.53 15.75
C LEU A 283 -12.86 -4.12 16.06
N LYS A 284 -13.69 -5.03 16.59
CA LYS A 284 -15.08 -4.72 16.96
C LYS A 284 -15.17 -3.65 18.06
N ALA A 285 -14.28 -3.68 19.04
CA ALA A 285 -14.20 -2.68 20.10
C ALA A 285 -13.75 -1.32 19.53
N CYS A 286 -12.71 -1.31 18.70
CA CYS A 286 -12.20 -0.14 18.00
C CYS A 286 -13.27 0.50 17.11
N LEU A 287 -14.00 -0.28 16.30
CA LEU A 287 -15.10 0.18 15.46
C LEU A 287 -16.19 0.89 16.28
N LYS A 288 -16.57 0.32 17.44
CA LYS A 288 -17.56 0.95 18.35
C LYS A 288 -17.06 2.27 18.92
N LYS A 289 -15.78 2.34 19.32
CA LYS A 289 -15.19 3.58 19.84
C LYS A 289 -15.20 4.64 18.73
N LEU A 290 -14.63 4.34 17.57
CA LEU A 290 -14.55 5.25 16.44
C LEU A 290 -15.93 5.74 15.99
N SER A 291 -16.93 4.85 15.91
CA SER A 291 -18.31 5.25 15.54
C SER A 291 -19.02 6.09 16.61
N GLY A 292 -18.58 6.00 17.87
CA GLY A 292 -19.15 6.77 18.99
C GLY A 292 -18.47 8.13 19.21
N MET A 293 -17.33 8.38 18.55
CA MET A 293 -16.61 9.65 18.63
C MET A 293 -17.09 10.62 17.55
N THR A 294 -16.90 11.92 17.77
CA THR A 294 -17.02 12.90 16.68
C THR A 294 -15.77 12.86 15.80
N PRO A 295 -15.84 13.26 14.51
CA PRO A 295 -14.64 13.38 13.67
C PRO A 295 -13.56 14.28 14.27
N GLN A 296 -13.95 15.37 14.92
CA GLN A 296 -13.02 16.23 15.66
C GLN A 296 -12.34 15.47 16.81
N GLY A 297 -13.13 14.71 17.60
CA GLY A 297 -12.57 13.88 18.68
C GLY A 297 -11.60 12.82 18.18
N ILE A 298 -11.85 12.18 17.03
CA ILE A 298 -10.92 11.22 16.41
C ILE A 298 -9.65 11.93 15.96
N MET A 299 -9.77 13.12 15.36
CA MET A 299 -8.60 13.90 14.96
C MET A 299 -7.71 14.22 16.17
N ASP A 300 -8.32 14.67 17.27
CA ASP A 300 -7.60 15.08 18.47
C ASP A 300 -6.99 13.88 19.21
N GLU A 301 -7.71 12.76 19.33
CA GLU A 301 -7.26 11.52 19.98
C GLU A 301 -6.03 10.91 19.27
N TYR A 302 -6.13 10.70 17.96
CA TYR A 302 -5.09 10.00 17.20
C TYR A 302 -4.01 10.96 16.66
N GLY A 303 -4.35 12.24 16.53
CA GLY A 303 -3.47 13.28 16.01
C GLY A 303 -3.48 13.38 14.49
N PHE A 304 -4.60 13.13 13.81
CA PHE A 304 -4.70 13.32 12.36
C PHE A 304 -4.47 14.80 11.96
N PRO A 305 -3.85 15.08 10.81
CA PRO A 305 -3.58 16.46 10.38
C PRO A 305 -4.82 17.20 9.84
N PHE A 306 -5.88 16.47 9.49
CA PHE A 306 -7.11 17.05 8.93
C PHE A 306 -8.36 16.32 9.42
N VAL A 307 -9.40 17.09 9.76
CA VAL A 307 -10.71 16.56 10.19
C VAL A 307 -11.32 15.64 9.14
N ARG A 308 -11.13 15.93 7.84
CA ARG A 308 -11.65 15.08 6.75
C ARG A 308 -11.13 13.62 6.80
N ASN A 309 -9.90 13.41 7.28
CA ASN A 309 -9.36 12.05 7.41
C ASN A 309 -10.09 11.30 8.53
N ALA A 310 -10.28 11.97 9.66
CA ALA A 310 -11.04 11.46 10.78
C ALA A 310 -12.53 11.24 10.43
N GLU A 311 -13.13 12.09 9.58
CA GLU A 311 -14.47 11.87 9.04
C GLU A 311 -14.56 10.59 8.20
N ALA A 312 -13.58 10.34 7.34
CA ALA A 312 -13.55 9.13 6.53
C ALA A 312 -13.46 7.88 7.43
N LEU A 313 -12.56 7.89 8.42
CA LEU A 313 -12.42 6.80 9.39
C LEU A 313 -13.69 6.60 10.22
N HIS A 314 -14.29 7.67 10.75
CA HIS A 314 -15.57 7.62 11.46
C HIS A 314 -16.65 6.94 10.61
N ARG A 315 -16.87 7.44 9.39
CA ARG A 315 -17.92 6.91 8.51
C ARG A 315 -17.64 5.47 8.10
N ARG A 316 -16.38 5.07 7.88
CA ARG A 316 -16.02 3.65 7.64
C ARG A 316 -16.33 2.81 8.86
N ALA A 317 -15.92 3.24 10.05
CA ALA A 317 -16.17 2.50 11.28
C ALA A 317 -17.67 2.30 11.53
N THR A 318 -18.48 3.36 11.39
CA THR A 318 -19.95 3.31 11.52
C THR A 318 -20.56 2.33 10.52
N ASP A 319 -20.25 2.46 9.22
CA ASP A 319 -20.85 1.58 8.21
C ASP A 319 -20.43 0.11 8.41
N MET A 320 -19.15 -0.16 8.75
CA MET A 320 -18.68 -1.53 9.05
C MET A 320 -19.46 -2.12 10.22
N LEU A 321 -19.65 -1.35 11.29
CA LEU A 321 -20.35 -1.81 12.48
C LEU A 321 -21.85 -2.05 12.23
N GLU A 322 -22.52 -1.14 11.53
CA GLU A 322 -23.98 -1.16 11.35
C GLU A 322 -24.43 -2.06 10.18
N ARG A 323 -23.67 -2.08 9.08
CA ARG A 323 -24.06 -2.74 7.82
C ARG A 323 -23.25 -3.99 7.53
N GLY A 324 -22.09 -4.15 8.18
CA GLY A 324 -21.13 -5.21 7.90
C GLY A 324 -20.21 -4.89 6.72
N PHE A 325 -19.20 -5.74 6.56
CA PHE A 325 -18.06 -5.54 5.68
C PHE A 325 -18.46 -5.38 4.20
N GLU A 326 -19.22 -6.33 3.64
CA GLU A 326 -19.56 -6.34 2.22
C GLU A 326 -20.46 -5.15 1.84
N ALA A 327 -21.46 -4.84 2.66
CA ALA A 327 -22.36 -3.71 2.42
C ALA A 327 -21.59 -2.38 2.49
N THR A 328 -20.65 -2.28 3.43
CA THR A 328 -19.75 -1.13 3.57
C THR A 328 -18.87 -0.94 2.33
N LEU A 329 -18.27 -2.02 1.82
CA LEU A 329 -17.43 -1.98 0.63
C LEU A 329 -18.23 -1.58 -0.62
N GLN A 330 -19.47 -2.05 -0.75
CA GLN A 330 -20.30 -1.77 -1.92
C GLN A 330 -20.97 -0.39 -1.91
N GLN A 331 -21.34 0.11 -0.73
CA GLN A 331 -22.28 1.23 -0.59
C GLN A 331 -21.83 2.31 0.40
N GLY A 332 -20.86 2.03 1.27
CA GLY A 332 -20.46 2.96 2.30
C GLY A 332 -19.62 4.13 1.77
N ARG A 333 -19.58 5.23 2.54
CA ARG A 333 -18.81 6.45 2.23
C ARG A 333 -17.48 6.58 3.01
N PRO A 334 -16.35 6.91 2.36
CA PRO A 334 -16.24 7.28 0.95
C PRO A 334 -16.39 6.07 0.01
N LEU A 335 -16.98 6.32 -1.16
CA LEU A 335 -17.23 5.30 -2.18
C LEU A 335 -16.37 5.63 -3.41
N ASN A 336 -15.90 4.60 -4.12
CA ASN A 336 -15.29 4.81 -5.42
C ASN A 336 -16.28 5.51 -6.37
N VAL A 337 -15.75 6.38 -7.22
CA VAL A 337 -16.48 6.95 -8.35
C VAL A 337 -16.88 5.84 -9.35
N PRO A 338 -17.98 6.01 -10.13
CA PRO A 338 -18.48 4.95 -11.00
C PRO A 338 -17.44 4.31 -11.92
N GLY A 339 -16.59 5.10 -12.58
CA GLY A 339 -15.50 4.58 -13.44
C GLY A 339 -14.44 3.73 -12.73
N LYS A 340 -14.51 3.60 -11.40
CA LYS A 340 -13.66 2.76 -10.55
C LYS A 340 -14.44 1.72 -9.73
N ARG A 341 -15.72 1.48 -10.03
CA ARG A 341 -16.57 0.48 -9.34
C ARG A 341 -16.80 -0.70 -10.26
N TYR A 342 -16.07 -1.79 -10.01
CA TYR A 342 -16.11 -2.99 -10.83
C TYR A 342 -17.16 -3.98 -10.29
N ARG A 343 -17.66 -4.83 -11.18
CA ARG A 343 -18.60 -5.90 -10.80
C ARG A 343 -17.86 -6.94 -9.96
N TRP A 344 -18.55 -7.49 -8.97
CA TRP A 344 -17.98 -8.57 -8.17
C TRP A 344 -18.04 -9.87 -8.95
N HIS A 345 -16.87 -10.42 -9.25
CA HIS A 345 -16.72 -11.73 -9.87
C HIS A 345 -16.51 -12.83 -8.82
N GLU A 346 -16.74 -14.09 -9.20
CA GLU A 346 -16.40 -15.25 -8.37
C GLU A 346 -14.88 -15.27 -8.08
N PRO A 347 -14.46 -15.47 -6.82
CA PRO A 347 -13.05 -15.46 -6.46
C PRO A 347 -12.33 -16.72 -6.96
N CYS A 348 -11.08 -16.57 -7.39
CA CYS A 348 -10.21 -17.70 -7.72
C CYS A 348 -9.44 -18.13 -6.48
N CYS A 349 -9.90 -19.17 -5.79
CA CYS A 349 -9.34 -19.58 -4.49
C CYS A 349 -8.29 -20.69 -4.56
N LYS A 350 -7.97 -21.18 -5.75
CA LYS A 350 -6.97 -22.22 -5.98
C LYS A 350 -6.43 -22.11 -7.39
N LEU A 351 -5.12 -22.32 -7.54
CA LEU A 351 -4.42 -22.26 -8.82
C LEU A 351 -3.93 -23.65 -9.24
N GLU A 352 -3.86 -23.89 -10.53
CA GLU A 352 -3.23 -25.07 -11.12
C GLU A 352 -2.39 -24.67 -12.33
N VAL A 353 -1.44 -25.54 -12.69
CA VAL A 353 -0.71 -25.39 -13.95
C VAL A 353 -1.62 -25.88 -15.06
N GLY A 354 -1.82 -25.06 -16.08
CA GLY A 354 -2.56 -25.46 -17.27
C GLY A 354 -1.89 -26.62 -18.02
N ALA A 355 -2.66 -27.26 -18.90
CA ALA A 355 -2.21 -28.44 -19.64
C ALA A 355 -0.99 -28.17 -20.56
N ASP A 356 -0.75 -26.89 -20.91
CA ASP A 356 0.42 -26.44 -21.67
C ASP A 356 1.72 -26.42 -20.85
N GLY A 357 1.66 -26.73 -19.56
CA GLY A 357 2.80 -26.78 -18.65
C GLY A 357 3.46 -25.42 -18.42
N GLY A 358 2.79 -24.31 -18.78
CA GLY A 358 3.36 -22.97 -18.71
C GLY A 358 2.39 -21.89 -18.24
N SER A 359 1.09 -22.09 -18.45
CA SER A 359 0.05 -21.20 -17.95
C SER A 359 -0.34 -21.56 -16.51
N VAL A 360 -0.73 -20.55 -15.75
CA VAL A 360 -1.41 -20.71 -14.46
C VAL A 360 -2.88 -20.39 -14.67
N GLN A 361 -3.76 -21.26 -14.21
CA GLN A 361 -5.21 -21.10 -14.28
C GLN A 361 -5.85 -21.36 -12.91
N CYS A 362 -7.12 -21.01 -12.77
CA CYS A 362 -7.89 -21.35 -11.58
C CYS A 362 -8.30 -22.83 -11.63
N ALA A 363 -8.27 -23.49 -10.48
CA ALA A 363 -8.52 -24.94 -10.40
C ALA A 363 -10.02 -25.32 -10.49
N HIS A 364 -10.90 -24.35 -10.63
CA HIS A 364 -12.32 -24.56 -10.94
C HIS A 364 -12.65 -23.85 -12.25
N ALA A 365 -13.82 -24.15 -12.82
CA ALA A 365 -14.33 -23.47 -14.01
C ALA A 365 -14.42 -21.96 -13.73
N TRP A 366 -13.47 -21.19 -14.27
CA TRP A 366 -13.33 -19.78 -14.00
C TRP A 366 -13.26 -19.02 -15.31
N ASP A 367 -14.39 -18.43 -15.69
CA ASP A 367 -14.54 -17.61 -16.91
C ASP A 367 -14.95 -16.18 -16.54
N PRO A 368 -14.05 -15.40 -15.92
CA PRO A 368 -14.38 -14.04 -15.56
C PRO A 368 -14.47 -13.19 -16.83
N LYS A 369 -15.64 -12.60 -17.06
CA LYS A 369 -15.84 -11.63 -18.14
C LYS A 369 -15.25 -10.29 -17.70
N PRO A 370 -14.43 -9.62 -18.53
CA PRO A 370 -13.89 -8.31 -18.22
C PRO A 370 -14.99 -7.24 -18.37
N ASP A 371 -15.91 -7.22 -17.42
CA ASP A 371 -16.94 -6.19 -17.32
C ASP A 371 -16.27 -4.92 -16.81
N LEU A 372 -15.98 -3.97 -17.72
CA LEU A 372 -15.32 -2.70 -17.39
C LEU A 372 -16.38 -1.60 -17.19
N PRO A 373 -16.34 -0.81 -16.10
CA PRO A 373 -17.31 0.26 -15.88
C PRO A 373 -17.10 1.37 -16.90
N PHE A 374 -18.14 2.07 -17.35
CA PHE A 374 -18.01 3.28 -18.16
C PHE A 374 -17.23 4.39 -17.44
N GLY A 375 -16.51 5.21 -18.21
CA GLY A 375 -15.69 6.32 -17.72
C GLY A 375 -14.19 6.04 -17.71
N ASP A 376 -13.40 7.09 -17.44
CA ASP A 376 -11.95 7.01 -17.33
C ASP A 376 -11.55 6.35 -16.00
N PRO A 377 -10.82 5.21 -16.02
CA PRO A 377 -10.50 4.46 -14.82
C PRO A 377 -9.41 5.13 -13.96
N VAL A 378 -8.67 6.11 -14.48
CA VAL A 378 -7.61 6.82 -13.74
C VAL A 378 -8.23 7.97 -12.95
N THR A 379 -9.00 8.80 -13.65
CA THR A 379 -9.58 10.03 -13.11
C THR A 379 -10.97 9.83 -12.51
N GLY A 380 -11.67 8.75 -12.91
CA GLY A 380 -13.07 8.51 -12.57
C GLY A 380 -14.07 9.43 -13.26
N ARG A 381 -13.61 10.23 -14.23
CA ARG A 381 -14.42 11.19 -14.99
C ARG A 381 -14.95 10.57 -16.27
N GLU A 382 -15.67 11.37 -17.05
CA GLU A 382 -16.08 11.00 -18.40
C GLU A 382 -14.88 10.58 -19.26
N TRP A 383 -15.13 9.60 -20.13
CA TRP A 383 -14.14 9.12 -21.09
C TRP A 383 -13.79 10.20 -22.12
N ARG A 384 -12.51 10.57 -22.22
CA ARG A 384 -12.01 11.64 -23.11
C ARG A 384 -10.92 11.20 -24.07
N ARG A 385 -10.75 9.89 -24.28
CA ARG A 385 -9.74 9.36 -25.21
C ARG A 385 -10.24 9.41 -26.64
N THR A 386 -9.32 9.30 -27.59
CA THR A 386 -9.58 9.38 -29.04
C THR A 386 -10.28 8.15 -29.64
N PHE A 387 -10.48 7.10 -28.84
CA PHE A 387 -11.21 5.89 -29.23
C PHE A 387 -12.44 5.70 -28.33
N PRO A 388 -13.47 4.95 -28.77
CA PRO A 388 -14.67 4.72 -27.98
C PRO A 388 -14.37 4.12 -26.60
N ASP A 389 -15.18 4.45 -25.59
CA ASP A 389 -15.08 3.84 -24.28
C ASP A 389 -15.40 2.34 -24.36
N PRO A 390 -14.45 1.44 -24.03
CA PRO A 390 -14.69 -0.01 -24.03
C PRO A 390 -15.50 -0.51 -22.81
N GLY A 391 -16.05 0.39 -21.98
CA GLY A 391 -16.92 0.03 -20.87
C GLY A 391 -18.17 -0.75 -21.31
N SER A 392 -18.71 -1.56 -20.41
CA SER A 392 -19.88 -2.42 -20.65
C SER A 392 -21.04 -2.18 -19.67
N PHE A 393 -20.83 -1.45 -18.57
CA PHE A 393 -21.86 -1.20 -17.57
C PHE A 393 -21.61 0.08 -16.76
N GLU A 394 -22.62 0.55 -16.03
CA GLU A 394 -22.48 1.70 -15.13
C GLU A 394 -21.85 1.28 -13.79
N GLY A 395 -20.86 2.04 -13.33
CA GLY A 395 -20.09 1.70 -12.14
C GLY A 395 -20.90 1.44 -10.88
N GLY A 396 -20.88 0.18 -10.45
CA GLY A 396 -21.58 -0.32 -9.27
C GLY A 396 -23.09 -0.48 -9.41
N THR A 397 -23.55 -0.77 -10.64
CA THR A 397 -24.87 -1.35 -10.97
C THR A 397 -24.80 -2.86 -11.21
#